data_AF-A0A955PRT8-F1
#
_entry.id   AF-A0A955PRT8-F1
#
_cell.length_a   1.000
_cell.length_b   1.000
_cell.length_c   1.000
_cell.angle_alpha   90.00
_cell.angle_beta   90.00
_cell.angle_gamma   90.00
#
_symmetry.space_group_name_H-M   'P 1'
#
loop_
_entity.id
_entity.type
_entity.pdbx_description
1 polymer ?
#
loop_
_entity_poly.entity_id
_entity_poly.type
_entity_poly.pdbx_seq_one_letter_code
_entity_poly.pdbx_strand_id
1 'polypeptide(L)'
;FCYLLPNTYSYPSTLTLSLVRAGYSLNYVPIEVRTRLGRSKISVLRDGVRFLLIMLKVIMLFAPLRVFLPISLFCLVTGITYGGYMILTVNHFTPATLLLLMTSLLTFLMGLISEQIAQLRLIWIDRVPDPDSSIKEPR
;
A
#
# COMPACT_ATOMS: atom_id res chain seq x y z
N PHE A 1 -13.52 -7.00 -17.00
CA PHE A 1 -13.39 -6.02 -15.89
C PHE A 1 -13.87 -6.55 -14.53
N CYS A 2 -14.86 -7.46 -14.44
CA CYS A 2 -15.41 -7.95 -13.16
C CYS A 2 -14.40 -8.59 -12.17
N TYR A 3 -13.30 -9.17 -12.65
CA TYR A 3 -12.29 -9.85 -11.83
C TYR A 3 -11.21 -8.92 -11.27
N LEU A 4 -11.14 -7.66 -11.73
CA LEU A 4 -10.19 -6.65 -11.25
C LEU A 4 -10.75 -5.78 -10.13
N LEU A 5 -12.03 -5.95 -9.80
CA LEU A 5 -12.68 -5.09 -8.82
C LEU A 5 -12.48 -5.66 -7.41
N PRO A 6 -11.84 -4.90 -6.51
CA PRO A 6 -11.75 -5.29 -5.11
C PRO A 6 -13.14 -5.36 -4.49
N ASN A 7 -13.33 -6.34 -3.59
CA ASN A 7 -14.60 -6.72 -2.96
C ASN A 7 -15.12 -5.69 -1.92
N THR A 8 -14.89 -4.39 -2.14
CA THR A 8 -15.16 -3.32 -1.17
C THR A 8 -15.57 -2.01 -1.88
N TYR A 9 -16.10 -1.06 -1.11
CA TYR A 9 -16.74 0.23 -1.47
C TYR A 9 -16.03 1.13 -2.52
N SER A 10 -14.82 0.77 -2.96
CA SER A 10 -14.04 1.44 -4.01
C SER A 10 -14.53 1.14 -5.44
N TYR A 11 -15.52 0.26 -5.61
CA TYR A 11 -16.09 -0.17 -6.89
C TYR A 11 -16.37 0.99 -7.88
N PRO A 12 -16.99 2.13 -7.48
CA PRO A 12 -17.32 3.20 -8.41
C PRO A 12 -16.07 3.91 -8.95
N SER A 13 -15.10 4.21 -8.09
CA SER A 13 -13.89 4.94 -8.45
C SER A 13 -12.93 4.08 -9.29
N THR A 14 -12.78 2.80 -8.93
CA THR A 14 -11.97 1.85 -9.70
C THR A 14 -12.59 1.57 -11.07
N LEU A 15 -13.92 1.41 -11.14
CA LEU A 15 -14.63 1.21 -12.40
C LEU A 15 -14.50 2.44 -13.31
N THR A 16 -14.67 3.65 -12.77
CA THR A 16 -14.47 4.90 -13.52
C THR A 16 -13.06 5.00 -14.08
N LEU A 17 -12.02 4.82 -13.26
CA LEU A 17 -10.63 4.89 -13.70
C LEU A 17 -10.30 3.79 -14.74
N SER A 18 -10.85 2.58 -14.57
CA SER A 18 -10.66 1.48 -15.52
C SER A 18 -11.30 1.74 -16.88
N LEU A 19 -12.47 2.38 -16.92
CA LEU A 19 -13.17 2.74 -18.16
C LEU A 19 -12.48 3.89 -18.90
N VAL A 20 -11.97 4.90 -18.16
CA VAL A 20 -11.12 5.97 -18.72
C VAL A 20 -9.86 5.38 -19.36
N ARG A 21 -9.16 4.49 -18.64
CA ARG A 21 -7.92 3.89 -19.12
C ARG A 21 -8.13 2.98 -20.33
N ALA A 22 -9.28 2.31 -20.43
CA ALA A 22 -9.63 1.45 -21.55
C ALA A 22 -10.12 2.22 -22.80
N GLY A 23 -10.13 3.56 -22.77
CA GLY A 23 -10.45 4.40 -23.93
C GLY A 23 -11.94 4.46 -24.26
N TYR A 24 -12.83 4.03 -23.35
CA TYR A 24 -14.27 4.12 -23.56
C TYR A 24 -14.75 5.56 -23.39
N SER A 25 -15.64 5.99 -24.28
CA SER A 25 -16.26 7.31 -24.21
C SER A 25 -17.21 7.38 -23.01
N LEU A 26 -16.95 8.29 -22.07
CA LEU A 26 -17.78 8.51 -20.90
C LEU A 26 -18.83 9.59 -21.19
N ASN A 27 -20.09 9.29 -20.92
CA ASN A 27 -21.17 10.26 -20.96
C ASN A 27 -21.57 10.62 -19.52
N TYR A 28 -21.50 11.91 -19.18
CA TYR A 28 -21.86 12.42 -17.86
C TYR A 28 -23.30 12.93 -17.91
N VAL A 29 -24.20 12.21 -17.25
CA VAL A 29 -25.61 12.62 -17.14
C VAL A 29 -25.80 13.32 -15.79
N PRO A 30 -26.37 14.53 -15.75
CA PRO A 30 -26.68 15.20 -14.49
C PRO A 30 -27.76 14.40 -13.75
N ILE A 31 -27.50 14.10 -12.47
CA ILE A 31 -28.43 13.39 -11.59
C ILE A 31 -28.82 14.33 -10.46
N GLU A 32 -30.10 14.63 -10.30
CA GLU A 32 -30.62 15.32 -9.12
C GLU A 32 -30.58 14.38 -7.92
N VAL A 33 -29.63 14.61 -7.01
CA VAL A 33 -29.47 13.80 -5.81
C VAL A 33 -30.32 14.39 -4.69
N ARG A 34 -31.40 13.69 -4.30
CA ARG A 34 -32.20 14.07 -3.13
C ARG A 34 -31.39 13.95 -1.83
N THR A 35 -31.63 14.85 -0.88
CA THR A 35 -31.08 14.77 0.48
C THR A 35 -31.49 13.45 1.12
N ARG A 36 -30.51 12.69 1.60
CA ARG A 36 -30.69 11.35 2.16
C ARG A 36 -31.37 11.44 3.53
N LEU A 37 -32.54 10.84 3.70
CA LEU A 37 -33.20 10.66 5.00
C LEU A 37 -32.73 9.34 5.63
N GLY A 38 -31.76 9.40 6.53
CA GLY A 38 -31.27 8.24 7.30
C GLY A 38 -29.86 8.43 7.88
N ARG A 39 -29.54 7.73 8.98
CA ARG A 39 -28.17 7.70 9.52
C ARG A 39 -27.34 6.70 8.73
N SER A 40 -26.14 7.10 8.32
CA SER A 40 -25.20 6.21 7.63
C SER A 40 -24.91 5.00 8.53
N LYS A 41 -25.21 3.79 8.06
CA LYS A 41 -24.94 2.53 8.76
C LYS A 41 -23.44 2.17 8.77
N ILE A 42 -22.62 3.02 8.13
CA ILE A 42 -21.17 2.89 8.03
C ILE A 42 -20.55 3.48 9.29
N SER A 43 -19.89 2.63 10.07
CA SER A 43 -19.14 3.09 11.23
C SER A 43 -17.74 3.47 10.76
N VAL A 44 -17.45 4.77 10.73
CA VAL A 44 -16.19 5.33 10.20
C VAL A 44 -14.96 4.63 10.78
N LEU A 45 -15.00 4.30 12.07
CA LEU A 45 -13.89 3.62 12.75
C LEU A 45 -13.75 2.15 12.33
N ARG A 46 -14.83 1.36 12.36
CA ARG A 46 -14.73 -0.10 12.12
C ARG A 46 -14.52 -0.41 10.64
N ASP A 47 -15.21 0.33 9.78
CA ASP A 47 -15.09 0.19 8.32
C ASP A 47 -13.81 0.86 7.81
N GLY A 48 -13.39 1.95 8.45
CA GLY A 48 -12.11 2.63 8.16
C GLY A 48 -10.90 1.75 8.48
N VAL A 49 -10.88 1.05 9.62
CA VAL A 49 -9.78 0.12 9.95
C VAL A 49 -9.73 -1.05 8.96
N ARG A 50 -10.88 -1.65 8.60
CA ARG A 50 -10.91 -2.70 7.56
C ARG A 50 -10.39 -2.19 6.23
N PHE A 51 -10.81 -1.01 5.82
CA PHE A 51 -10.33 -0.37 4.60
C PHE A 51 -8.83 -0.09 4.64
N LEU A 52 -8.31 0.45 5.75
CA LEU A 52 -6.88 0.71 5.96
C LEU A 52 -6.06 -0.59 5.86
N LEU A 53 -6.51 -1.67 6.50
CA LEU A 53 -5.85 -2.97 6.43
C LEU A 53 -5.81 -3.52 5.00
N ILE A 54 -6.90 -3.37 4.24
CA ILE A 54 -6.95 -3.78 2.83
C ILE A 54 -5.96 -2.94 2.02
N MET A 55 -5.95 -1.62 2.20
CA MET A 55 -5.04 -0.72 1.50
C MET A 55 -3.57 -1.04 1.80
N LEU A 56 -3.23 -1.25 3.08
CA LEU A 56 -1.89 -1.63 3.51
C LEU A 56 -1.47 -2.98 2.90
N LYS A 57 -2.39 -3.96 2.85
CA LYS A 57 -2.14 -5.26 2.21
C LYS A 57 -1.87 -5.14 0.71
N VAL A 58 -2.61 -4.29 0.00
CA VAL A 58 -2.38 -4.04 -1.44
C VAL A 58 -1.03 -3.34 -1.65
N ILE A 59 -0.71 -2.32 -0.87
CA ILE A 59 0.58 -1.62 -0.98
C ILE A 59 1.74 -2.57 -0.66
N MET A 60 1.64 -3.38 0.39
CA MET A 60 2.66 -4.38 0.73
C MET A 60 2.84 -5.45 -0.34
N LEU A 61 1.80 -5.75 -1.13
CA LEU A 61 1.89 -6.73 -2.21
C LEU A 61 2.71 -6.21 -3.40
N PHE A 62 2.57 -4.93 -3.74
CA PHE A 62 3.18 -4.35 -4.95
C PHE A 62 4.47 -3.55 -4.68
N ALA A 63 4.57 -2.87 -3.54
CA ALA A 63 5.68 -1.98 -3.20
C ALA A 63 5.85 -1.87 -1.67
N PRO A 64 6.26 -2.96 -0.99
CA PRO A 64 6.39 -3.00 0.46
C PRO A 64 7.35 -1.94 1.01
N LEU A 65 8.39 -1.54 0.26
CA LEU A 65 9.33 -0.50 0.69
C LEU A 65 8.61 0.82 1.03
N ARG A 66 7.51 1.16 0.35
CA ARG A 66 6.75 2.40 0.62
C ARG A 66 6.13 2.45 2.02
N VAL A 67 5.92 1.30 2.66
CA VAL A 67 5.41 1.21 4.03
C VAL A 67 6.56 1.22 5.04
N PHE A 68 7.62 0.44 4.81
CA PHE A 68 8.75 0.34 5.73
C PHE A 68 9.66 1.57 5.73
N LEU A 69 9.76 2.29 4.62
CA LEU A 69 10.62 3.47 4.48
C LEU A 69 10.20 4.64 5.39
N PRO A 70 8.93 5.10 5.43
CA PRO A 70 8.55 6.17 6.35
C PRO A 70 8.70 5.76 7.83
N ILE A 71 8.47 4.49 8.16
CA ILE A 71 8.60 3.97 9.53
C ILE A 71 10.07 3.94 9.96
N SER A 72 10.95 3.38 9.12
CA SER A 72 12.40 3.37 9.40
C SER A 72 12.96 4.77 9.46
N LEU A 73 12.61 5.66 8.52
CA LEU A 73 13.05 7.06 8.54
C LEU A 73 12.59 7.79 9.81
N PHE A 74 11.34 7.57 10.25
CA PHE A 74 10.82 8.14 11.48
C PHE A 74 11.64 7.69 12.70
N CYS A 75 11.91 6.38 12.82
CA CYS A 75 12.77 5.85 13.89
C CYS A 75 14.22 6.36 13.78
N LEU A 76 14.77 6.50 12.56
CA LEU A 76 16.13 7.00 12.32
C LEU A 76 16.27 8.44 12.81
N VAL A 77 15.38 9.32 12.37
CA VAL A 77 15.36 10.74 12.73
C VAL A 77 15.15 10.89 14.23
N THR A 78 14.22 10.14 14.81
CA THR A 78 13.99 10.14 16.26
C THR A 78 15.22 9.65 17.03
N GLY A 79 15.89 8.59 16.55
CA GLY A 79 17.12 8.08 17.16
C GLY A 79 18.29 9.06 17.08
N ILE A 80 18.49 9.71 15.92
CA ILE A 80 19.56 10.71 15.73
C ILE A 80 19.30 11.95 16.60
N THR A 81 18.07 12.47 16.59
CA THR A 81 17.71 13.65 17.40
C THR A 81 17.84 13.38 18.89
N TYR A 82 17.31 12.25 19.37
CA TYR A 82 17.41 11.85 20.78
C TYR A 82 18.86 11.57 21.21
N GLY A 83 19.60 10.83 20.39
CA GLY A 83 21.02 10.56 20.62
C GLY A 83 21.87 11.82 20.67
N GLY A 84 21.67 12.71 19.68
CA GLY A 84 22.33 14.01 19.63
C GLY A 84 22.02 14.86 20.85
N TYR A 85 20.75 14.93 21.26
CA TYR A 85 20.35 15.64 22.47
C TYR A 85 21.05 15.10 23.73
N MET A 86 21.11 13.77 23.90
CA MET A 86 21.75 13.14 25.07
C MET A 86 23.27 13.35 25.09
N ILE A 87 23.93 13.29 23.93
CA ILE A 87 25.37 13.55 23.82
C ILE A 87 25.68 15.02 24.16
N LEU A 88 24.88 15.97 23.67
CA LEU A 88 25.14 17.40 23.90
C LEU A 88 24.85 17.84 25.35
N THR A 89 23.88 17.22 26.02
CA THR A 89 23.46 17.65 27.37
C THR A 89 24.10 16.85 28.50
N VAL A 90 24.17 15.52 28.35
CA VAL A 90 24.61 14.59 29.40
C VAL A 90 25.94 13.93 29.06
N ASN A 91 26.44 14.10 27.83
CA ASN A 91 27.67 13.47 27.32
C ASN A 91 27.67 11.95 27.52
N HIS A 92 26.49 11.34 27.46
CA HIS A 92 26.27 9.93 27.70
C HIS A 92 25.43 9.32 26.59
N PHE A 93 25.88 8.18 26.06
CA PHE A 93 25.17 7.47 25.02
C PHE A 93 24.21 6.44 25.63
N THR A 94 22.91 6.65 25.49
CA THR A 94 21.91 5.77 26.08
C THR A 94 21.70 4.49 25.25
N PRO A 95 21.49 3.33 25.89
CA PRO A 95 21.08 2.11 25.20
C PRO A 95 19.79 2.30 24.38
N ALA A 96 18.89 3.18 24.82
CA ALA A 96 17.66 3.51 24.10
C ALA A 96 17.94 4.14 22.71
N THR A 97 18.95 5.02 22.61
CA THR A 97 19.39 5.58 21.32
C THR A 97 19.86 4.47 20.38
N LEU A 98 20.68 3.55 20.90
CA LEU A 98 21.17 2.41 20.14
C LEU A 98 20.02 1.54 19.63
N LEU A 99 19.06 1.23 20.50
CA LEU A 99 17.88 0.43 20.14
C LEU A 99 17.07 1.11 19.03
N LEU A 100 16.79 2.40 19.12
CA LEU A 100 16.06 3.14 18.08
C LEU A 100 16.79 3.10 16.72
N LEU A 101 18.11 3.31 16.73
CA LEU A 101 18.92 3.25 15.50
C LEU A 101 18.95 1.82 14.92
N MET A 102 19.09 0.80 15.76
CA MET A 102 19.06 -0.60 15.33
C MET A 102 17.69 -1.01 14.78
N THR A 103 16.60 -0.62 15.45
CA THR A 103 15.24 -0.87 14.96
C THR A 103 14.99 -0.18 13.63
N SER A 104 15.45 1.07 13.46
CA SER A 104 15.40 1.77 12.17
C SER A 104 16.12 0.99 11.08
N LEU A 105 17.36 0.58 11.33
CA LEU A 105 18.16 -0.18 10.38
C LEU A 105 17.51 -1.51 10.01
N LEU A 106 17.09 -2.31 11.00
CA LEU A 106 16.43 -3.59 10.78
C LEU A 106 15.13 -3.44 9.99
N THR A 107 14.33 -2.42 10.31
CA THR A 107 13.08 -2.13 9.59
C THR A 107 13.36 -1.75 8.13
N PHE A 108 14.41 -0.96 7.88
CA PHE A 108 14.82 -0.58 6.54
C PHE A 108 15.31 -1.79 5.73
N LEU A 109 16.17 -2.63 6.32
CA LEU A 109 16.67 -3.86 5.69
C LEU A 109 15.53 -4.83 5.38
N MET A 110 14.57 -4.99 6.29
CA MET A 110 13.36 -5.79 6.04
C MET A 110 12.53 -5.21 4.89
N GLY A 111 12.44 -3.89 4.78
CA GLY A 111 11.82 -3.22 3.63
C GLY A 111 12.50 -3.56 2.31
N LEU A 112 13.84 -3.52 2.25
CA LEU A 112 14.61 -3.89 1.06
C LEU A 112 14.43 -5.37 0.67
N ILE A 113 14.50 -6.28 1.64
CA ILE A 113 14.29 -7.72 1.41
C ILE A 113 12.87 -7.96 0.89
N SER A 114 11.87 -7.32 1.50
CA SER A 114 10.49 -7.47 1.07
C SER A 114 10.26 -6.96 -0.35
N GLU A 115 10.94 -5.88 -0.75
CA GLU A 115 10.87 -5.33 -2.11
C GLU A 115 11.44 -6.32 -3.13
N GLN A 116 12.58 -6.96 -2.82
CA GLN A 116 13.16 -8.01 -3.67
C GLN A 116 12.21 -9.20 -3.84
N ILE A 117 11.54 -9.62 -2.77
CA ILE A 117 10.55 -10.71 -2.82
C ILE A 117 9.34 -10.32 -3.69
N ALA A 118 8.88 -9.06 -3.58
CA ALA A 118 7.77 -8.56 -4.38
C ALA A 118 8.12 -8.54 -5.88
N GLN A 119 9.34 -8.10 -6.23
CA GLN A 119 9.84 -8.10 -7.61
C GLN A 119 9.97 -9.52 -8.16
N LEU A 120 10.54 -10.46 -7.39
CA LEU A 120 10.64 -11.86 -7.79
C LEU A 120 9.28 -12.49 -8.06
N ARG A 121 8.28 -12.20 -7.21
CA ARG A 121 6.90 -12.65 -7.41
C ARG A 121 6.31 -12.14 -8.72
N LEU A 122 6.54 -10.86 -9.03
CA LEU A 122 6.04 -10.23 -10.25
C LEU A 122 6.68 -10.86 -11.49
N ILE A 123 8.00 -11.08 -11.48
CA ILE A 123 8.72 -11.79 -12.56
C ILE A 123 8.16 -13.21 -12.76
N TRP A 124 7.82 -13.91 -11.67
CA TRP A 124 7.28 -15.27 -11.77
C TRP A 124 5.90 -15.29 -12.43
N ILE A 125 5.04 -14.31 -12.12
CA ILE A 125 3.72 -14.16 -12.75
C ILE A 125 3.87 -13.94 -14.26
N ASP A 126 4.81 -13.12 -14.70
CA ASP A 126 5.05 -12.85 -16.13
C ASP A 126 5.61 -14.07 -16.89
N ARG A 127 6.17 -15.06 -16.17
CA ARG A 127 6.80 -16.24 -16.78
C ARG A 127 5.86 -17.42 -16.94
N VAL A 128 4.69 -17.43 -16.30
CA VAL A 128 3.69 -18.49 -16.48
C VAL A 128 3.08 -18.34 -17.87
N PRO A 129 3.30 -19.28 -18.81
CA PRO A 129 2.69 -19.21 -20.13
C PRO A 129 1.17 -19.27 -19.97
N ASP A 130 0.45 -18.40 -20.67
CA ASP A 130 -1.00 -18.46 -20.70
C ASP A 130 -1.42 -19.87 -21.15
N PRO A 131 -2.29 -20.58 -20.40
CA PRO A 131 -2.75 -21.92 -20.79
C PRO A 131 -3.51 -21.92 -22.14
N ASP A 132 -3.93 -20.74 -22.61
CA ASP A 132 -4.56 -20.54 -23.92
C ASP A 132 -3.56 -20.35 -25.08
N SER A 133 -2.25 -20.14 -24.82
CA SER A 133 -1.26 -20.01 -25.90
C SER A 133 -0.96 -21.35 -26.58
N SER A 134 -1.23 -22.48 -25.92
CA SER A 134 -1.13 -23.83 -26.53
C SER A 134 -2.35 -24.22 -27.36
N ILE A 135 -3.43 -23.42 -27.37
CA ILE A 135 -4.68 -23.71 -28.09
C ILE A 135 -4.76 -22.92 -29.42
N LYS A 136 -3.83 -21.98 -29.65
CA LYS A 136 -3.78 -21.13 -30.85
C LYS A 136 -2.73 -21.54 -31.90
N GLU A 137 -2.50 -22.83 -32.09
CA GLU A 137 -2.02 -23.35 -33.38
C GLU A 137 -3.13 -24.17 -34.05
N PRO A 138 -3.81 -23.55 -35.03
CA PRO A 138 -3.96 -24.25 -36.29
C PRO A 138 -3.67 -23.33 -37.49
N ARG A 139 -2.67 -23.73 -38.26
CA ARG A 139 -2.34 -23.38 -39.67
C ARG A 139 -1.74 -22.00 -39.95
#